data_AF-A0A7I9XZK3-F1
#
_entry.id   AF-A0A7I9XZK3-F1
#
_cell.length_a   1.000
_cell.length_b   1.000
_cell.length_c   1.000
_cell.angle_alpha   90.00
_cell.angle_beta   90.00
_cell.angle_gamma   90.00
#
_symmetry.space_group_name_H-M   'P 1'
#
loop_
_entity.id
_entity.type
_entity.pdbx_description
1 polymer ?
#
loop_
_entity_poly.entity_id
_entity_poly.type
_entity_poly.pdbx_seq_one_letter_code
_entity_poly.pdbx_strand_id
1 'polypeptide(L)'
;MVPLLEPAKRLVGAPAWARRGERATVRSVEEFDAGSSPPPAGARYRQRVSTTRRRRAALAVLVIIAAGSCLALGWWQWTRFQSAAGTFQNLGYALQWPMFAWFCVYAYRKFIRYEEAPREPLKNPALTEIPPGLLPERPKPVQQATDDPVLREYNAYLAELAQRDAERQSRNTA
;
A
#
# COMPACT_ATOMS: atom_id res chain seq x y z
N MET A 1 -87.43 10.43 3.04
CA MET A 1 -87.33 9.90 4.41
C MET A 1 -86.09 9.01 4.49
N VAL A 2 -85.13 9.43 5.33
CA VAL A 2 -83.87 8.83 5.87
C VAL A 2 -84.00 7.30 6.14
N PRO A 3 -82.94 6.41 6.22
CA PRO A 3 -81.51 6.66 6.58
C PRO A 3 -80.36 5.79 5.96
N LEU A 4 -79.12 6.19 6.29
CA LEU A 4 -77.89 5.44 6.67
C LEU A 4 -77.35 4.26 5.82
N LEU A 5 -76.08 4.39 5.39
CA LEU A 5 -74.95 3.60 5.95
C LEU A 5 -73.60 4.10 5.38
N GLU A 6 -72.71 4.52 6.29
CA GLU A 6 -71.29 4.75 6.01
C GLU A 6 -70.58 3.44 5.59
N PRO A 7 -69.66 3.46 4.61
CA PRO A 7 -68.70 2.37 4.47
C PRO A 7 -67.52 2.60 5.42
N ALA A 8 -67.52 1.85 6.52
CA ALA A 8 -66.40 1.69 7.43
C ALA A 8 -65.13 1.27 6.66
N LYS A 9 -64.10 2.12 6.73
CA LYS A 9 -62.75 1.81 6.25
C LYS A 9 -62.13 0.78 7.20
N ARG A 10 -62.34 -0.50 6.92
CA ARG A 10 -61.64 -1.60 7.61
C ARG A 10 -60.15 -1.51 7.27
N LEU A 11 -59.34 -1.12 8.25
CA LEU A 11 -57.91 -1.34 8.29
C LEU A 11 -57.66 -2.85 8.20
N VAL A 12 -57.32 -3.34 7.02
CA VAL A 12 -56.85 -4.71 6.82
C VAL A 12 -55.41 -4.78 7.33
N GLY A 13 -55.23 -5.40 8.51
CA GLY A 13 -53.92 -5.65 9.08
C GLY A 13 -53.09 -6.57 8.18
N ALA A 14 -51.82 -6.19 7.96
CA ALA A 14 -50.87 -6.96 7.19
C ALA A 14 -50.71 -8.39 7.76
N PRO A 15 -50.66 -9.43 6.92
CA PRO A 15 -50.65 -10.83 7.38
C PRO A 15 -49.32 -11.21 8.05
N ALA A 16 -49.41 -12.07 9.07
CA ALA A 16 -48.30 -12.44 9.95
C ALA A 16 -47.09 -13.13 9.27
N TRP A 17 -47.25 -13.62 8.03
CA TRP A 17 -46.18 -14.23 7.26
C TRP A 17 -45.20 -13.20 6.66
N ALA A 18 -45.64 -11.96 6.42
CA ALA A 18 -44.80 -10.89 5.87
C ALA A 18 -43.68 -10.47 6.84
N ARG A 19 -43.94 -10.53 8.16
CA ARG A 19 -42.96 -10.19 9.21
C ARG A 19 -41.99 -11.31 9.60
N ARG A 20 -42.06 -12.47 8.93
CA ARG A 20 -41.21 -13.63 9.23
C ARG A 20 -39.95 -13.65 8.36
N GLY A 21 -40.05 -13.20 7.11
CA GLY A 21 -38.90 -13.12 6.19
C GLY A 21 -37.85 -12.11 6.63
N GLU A 22 -38.26 -10.89 6.97
CA GLU A 22 -37.36 -9.79 7.33
C GLU A 22 -36.49 -10.10 8.56
N ARG A 23 -37.04 -10.79 9.58
CA ARG A 23 -36.30 -11.14 10.80
C ARG A 23 -35.23 -12.20 10.58
N ALA A 24 -35.44 -13.14 9.64
CA ALA A 24 -34.46 -14.18 9.35
C ALA A 24 -33.27 -13.62 8.57
N THR A 25 -33.52 -12.68 7.63
CA THR A 25 -32.47 -11.97 6.89
C THR A 25 -31.64 -11.06 7.79
N VAL A 26 -32.26 -10.30 8.71
CA VAL A 26 -31.52 -9.41 9.62
C VAL A 26 -30.63 -10.21 10.56
N ARG A 27 -31.12 -11.33 11.11
CA ARG A 27 -30.32 -12.20 11.99
C ARG A 27 -29.13 -12.83 11.27
N SER A 28 -29.30 -13.21 10.01
CA SER A 28 -28.20 -13.80 9.21
C SER A 28 -27.13 -12.76 8.85
N VAL A 29 -27.52 -11.50 8.64
CA VAL A 29 -26.58 -10.39 8.42
C VAL A 29 -25.83 -10.06 9.72
N GLU A 30 -26.51 -10.01 10.87
CA GLU A 30 -25.87 -9.79 12.18
C GLU A 30 -24.91 -10.92 12.57
N GLU A 31 -25.25 -12.16 12.26
CA GLU A 31 -24.42 -13.33 12.57
C GLU A 31 -23.22 -13.47 11.62
N PHE A 32 -23.34 -12.98 10.38
CA PHE A 32 -22.23 -12.85 9.44
C PHE A 32 -21.27 -11.70 9.85
N ASP A 33 -21.80 -10.58 10.36
CA ASP A 33 -20.98 -9.47 10.88
C ASP A 33 -20.27 -9.82 12.20
N ALA A 34 -20.86 -10.71 13.01
CA ALA A 34 -20.29 -11.17 14.29
C ALA A 34 -19.03 -12.04 14.12
N GLY A 35 -18.85 -12.68 12.96
CA GLY A 35 -17.68 -13.52 12.65
C GLY A 35 -16.47 -12.75 12.13
N SER A 36 -16.65 -11.55 11.59
CA SER A 36 -15.58 -10.72 11.03
C SER A 36 -15.06 -9.68 12.03
N SER A 37 -14.65 -10.12 13.23
CA SER A 37 -13.90 -9.24 14.11
C SER A 37 -12.59 -8.83 13.41
N PRO A 38 -12.36 -7.54 13.11
CA PRO A 38 -11.09 -7.11 12.55
C PRO A 38 -9.98 -7.50 13.54
N PRO A 39 -8.85 -8.06 13.07
CA PRO A 39 -7.76 -8.41 13.96
C PRO A 39 -7.40 -7.18 14.80
N PRO A 40 -7.11 -7.34 16.11
CA PRO A 40 -6.90 -6.23 17.01
C PRO A 40 -5.87 -5.30 16.39
N ALA A 41 -6.19 -4.01 16.29
CA ALA A 41 -5.37 -3.00 15.59
C ALA A 41 -3.89 -3.05 15.99
N GLY A 42 -3.60 -3.48 17.22
CA GLY A 42 -2.26 -3.73 17.75
C GLY A 42 -1.44 -4.79 16.99
N ALA A 43 -2.04 -5.85 16.44
CA ALA A 43 -1.32 -6.89 15.69
C ALA A 43 -0.80 -6.35 14.35
N ARG A 44 -1.66 -5.64 13.60
CA ARG A 44 -1.29 -4.97 12.35
C ARG A 44 -0.27 -3.85 12.58
N TYR A 45 -0.44 -3.07 13.64
CA TYR A 45 0.52 -2.02 14.01
C TYR A 45 1.89 -2.61 14.37
N ARG A 46 1.93 -3.64 15.23
CA ARG A 46 3.18 -4.29 15.67
C ARG A 46 3.91 -4.96 14.50
N GLN A 47 3.19 -5.57 13.55
CA GLN A 47 3.79 -6.10 12.33
C GLN A 47 4.42 -4.99 11.47
N ARG A 48 3.70 -3.90 11.18
CA ARG A 48 4.19 -2.79 10.34
C ARG A 48 5.44 -2.10 10.91
N VAL A 49 5.48 -1.92 12.23
CA VAL A 49 6.65 -1.32 12.90
C VAL A 49 7.85 -2.28 12.85
N SER A 50 7.61 -3.58 13.01
CA SER A 50 8.67 -4.59 12.95
C SER A 50 9.32 -4.71 11.57
N THR A 51 8.54 -4.66 10.49
CA THR A 51 9.05 -4.74 9.11
C THR A 51 9.88 -3.51 8.75
N THR A 52 9.43 -2.33 9.20
CA THR A 52 10.14 -1.06 8.95
C THR A 52 11.48 -1.03 9.69
N ARG A 53 11.50 -1.45 10.96
CA ARG A 53 12.74 -1.53 11.75
C ARG A 53 13.73 -2.56 11.19
N ARG A 54 13.25 -3.74 10.77
CA ARG A 54 14.08 -4.78 10.13
C ARG A 54 14.68 -4.30 8.80
N ARG A 55 13.89 -3.62 7.96
CA ARG A 55 14.38 -3.04 6.71
C ARG A 55 15.46 -1.98 6.93
N ARG A 56 15.27 -1.09 7.91
CA ARG A 56 16.29 -0.09 8.29
C ARG A 56 17.57 -0.74 8.77
N ALA A 57 17.47 -1.75 9.63
CA ALA A 57 18.62 -2.51 10.11
C ALA A 57 19.35 -3.22 8.95
N ALA A 58 18.62 -3.85 8.02
CA ALA A 58 19.22 -4.48 6.85
C ALA A 58 19.97 -3.48 5.96
N LEU A 59 19.39 -2.30 5.71
CA LEU A 59 20.06 -1.22 4.99
C LEU A 59 21.30 -0.71 5.73
N ALA A 60 21.22 -0.56 7.06
CA ALA A 60 22.36 -0.15 7.87
C ALA A 60 23.53 -1.15 7.77
N VAL A 61 23.24 -2.45 7.88
CA VAL A 61 24.24 -3.52 7.73
C VAL A 61 24.86 -3.49 6.34
N LEU A 62 24.05 -3.35 5.29
CA LEU A 62 24.53 -3.23 3.91
C LEU A 62 25.47 -2.04 3.74
N VAL A 63 25.13 -0.89 4.33
CA VAL A 63 25.96 0.32 4.28
C VAL A 63 27.27 0.15 5.04
N ILE A 64 27.25 -0.52 6.20
CA ILE A 64 28.46 -0.83 6.97
C ILE A 64 29.39 -1.74 6.16
N ILE A 65 28.85 -2.77 5.53
CA ILE A 65 29.63 -3.69 4.68
C ILE A 65 30.22 -2.93 3.48
N ALA A 66 29.43 -2.10 2.80
CA ALA A 66 29.89 -1.30 1.67
C ALA A 66 30.98 -0.29 2.07
N ALA A 67 30.77 0.45 3.16
CA ALA A 67 31.74 1.40 3.69
C ALA A 67 33.03 0.70 4.15
N GLY A 68 32.90 -0.42 4.87
CA GLY A 68 34.03 -1.23 5.30
C GLY A 68 34.85 -1.76 4.12
N SER A 69 34.17 -2.21 3.05
CA SER A 69 34.83 -2.67 1.82
C SER A 69 35.62 -1.53 1.16
N CYS A 70 35.03 -0.33 1.06
CA CYS A 70 35.72 0.85 0.52
C CYS A 70 36.95 1.22 1.36
N LEU A 71 36.84 1.23 2.68
CA LEU A 71 37.96 1.56 3.56
C LEU A 71 39.08 0.50 3.50
N ALA A 72 38.72 -0.78 3.41
CA ALA A 72 39.70 -1.85 3.23
C ALA A 72 40.47 -1.72 1.90
N LEU A 73 39.76 -1.39 0.80
CA LEU A 73 40.37 -1.09 -0.49
C LEU A 73 41.28 0.16 -0.43
N GLY A 74 40.82 1.23 0.22
CA GLY A 74 41.62 2.45 0.44
C GLY A 74 42.87 2.19 1.27
N TRP A 75 42.77 1.37 2.31
CA TRP A 75 43.89 0.95 3.16
C TRP A 75 44.92 0.12 2.37
N TRP A 76 44.44 -0.78 1.53
CA TRP A 76 45.30 -1.57 0.64
C TRP A 76 46.01 -0.68 -0.39
N GLN A 77 45.33 0.34 -0.91
CA GLN A 77 45.95 1.32 -1.82
C GLN A 77 46.95 2.23 -1.12
N TRP A 78 46.68 2.63 0.12
CA TRP A 78 47.60 3.40 0.95
C TRP A 78 48.92 2.65 1.20
N THR A 79 48.81 1.39 1.61
CA THR A 79 50.00 0.53 1.81
C THR A 79 50.76 0.27 0.50
N ARG A 80 50.07 0.21 -0.65
CA ARG A 80 50.72 0.16 -1.96
C ARG A 80 51.40 1.46 -2.38
N PHE A 81 50.81 2.62 -2.06
CA PHE A 81 51.43 3.92 -2.30
C PHE A 81 52.73 4.11 -1.50
N GLN A 82 52.82 3.55 -0.29
CA GLN A 82 54.04 3.61 0.53
C GLN A 82 55.19 2.72 0.02
N SER A 83 54.95 1.85 -0.97
CA SER A 83 55.99 1.03 -1.59
C SER A 83 56.83 1.84 -2.59
N ALA A 84 58.04 1.40 -2.91
CA ALA A 84 59.02 2.11 -3.77
C ALA A 84 58.54 2.44 -5.21
N ALA A 85 57.33 2.04 -5.60
CA ALA A 85 56.66 2.33 -6.87
C ALA A 85 55.38 3.19 -6.72
N GLY A 86 55.21 3.90 -5.60
CA GLY A 86 54.04 4.73 -5.31
C GLY A 86 53.94 5.95 -6.22
N THR A 87 52.86 6.04 -7.01
CA THR A 87 52.53 7.22 -7.82
C THR A 87 51.44 8.07 -7.13
N PHE A 88 51.39 9.38 -7.41
CA PHE A 88 50.33 10.28 -6.91
C PHE A 88 48.91 9.85 -7.30
N GLN A 89 48.75 9.08 -8.40
CA GLN A 89 47.45 8.53 -8.80
C GLN A 89 46.93 7.50 -7.77
N ASN A 90 47.81 6.64 -7.23
CA ASN A 90 47.43 5.66 -6.20
C ASN A 90 46.99 6.34 -4.90
N LEU A 91 47.63 7.46 -4.54
CA LEU A 91 47.20 8.30 -3.42
C LEU A 91 45.80 8.87 -3.65
N GLY A 92 45.54 9.36 -4.87
CA GLY A 92 44.22 9.82 -5.27
C GLY A 92 43.16 8.74 -5.05
N TYR A 93 43.42 7.51 -5.49
CA TYR A 93 42.52 6.38 -5.25
C TYR A 93 42.38 6.02 -3.77
N ALA A 94 43.50 5.98 -3.02
CA ALA A 94 43.49 5.71 -1.58
C ALA A 94 42.63 6.72 -0.79
N LEU A 95 42.56 7.98 -1.24
CA LEU A 95 41.71 9.03 -0.66
C LEU A 95 40.29 9.07 -1.24
N GLN A 96 40.12 8.66 -2.50
CA GLN A 96 38.83 8.56 -3.17
C GLN A 96 37.94 7.48 -2.53
N TRP A 97 38.52 6.33 -2.16
CA TRP A 97 37.76 5.24 -1.51
C TRP A 97 37.10 5.65 -0.18
N PRO A 98 37.77 6.35 0.76
CA PRO A 98 37.14 6.97 1.93
C PRO A 98 36.00 7.94 1.59
N MET A 99 36.13 8.75 0.53
CA MET A 99 35.04 9.65 0.13
C MET A 99 33.80 8.86 -0.30
N PHE A 100 33.96 7.74 -1.01
CA PHE A 100 32.85 6.86 -1.32
C PHE A 100 32.26 6.16 -0.08
N ALA A 101 33.09 5.76 0.87
CA ALA A 101 32.61 5.20 2.15
C ALA A 101 31.73 6.22 2.90
N TRP A 102 32.21 7.48 3.00
CA TRP A 102 31.44 8.58 3.58
C TRP A 102 30.13 8.82 2.82
N PHE A 103 30.17 8.82 1.49
CA PHE A 103 29.00 8.98 0.65
C PHE A 103 27.95 7.88 0.92
N CYS A 104 28.34 6.62 1.07
CA CYS A 104 27.42 5.53 1.39
C CYS A 104 26.71 5.75 2.74
N VAL A 105 27.46 6.18 3.76
CA VAL A 105 26.91 6.52 5.08
C VAL A 105 25.99 7.74 5.01
N TYR A 106 26.38 8.76 4.24
CA TYR A 106 25.59 9.96 4.03
C TYR A 106 24.26 9.64 3.34
N ALA A 107 24.28 8.83 2.28
CA ALA A 107 23.09 8.39 1.57
C ALA A 107 22.12 7.66 2.51
N TYR A 108 22.62 6.77 3.38
CA TYR A 108 21.81 6.12 4.40
C TYR A 108 21.20 7.11 5.40
N ARG A 109 22.01 8.02 5.95
CA ARG A 109 21.51 9.07 6.86
C ARG A 109 20.42 9.92 6.21
N LYS A 110 20.62 10.31 4.95
CA LYS A 110 19.68 11.11 4.19
C LYS A 110 18.40 10.32 3.88
N PHE A 111 18.53 9.04 3.54
CA PHE A 111 17.41 8.13 3.33
C PHE A 111 16.54 8.00 4.59
N ILE A 112 17.16 7.76 5.75
CA ILE A 112 16.44 7.71 7.04
C ILE A 112 15.75 9.04 7.32
N ARG A 113 16.42 10.18 7.10
CA ARG A 113 15.82 11.51 7.25
C ARG A 113 14.61 11.72 6.32
N TYR A 114 14.63 11.20 5.10
CA TYR A 114 13.49 11.27 4.19
C TYR A 114 12.33 10.34 4.59
N GLU A 115 12.62 9.19 5.22
CA GLU A 115 11.57 8.34 5.78
C GLU A 115 10.97 8.90 7.08
N GLU A 116 11.75 9.65 7.86
CA GLU A 116 11.32 10.24 9.14
C GLU A 116 10.68 11.60 9.01
N ALA A 117 11.01 12.36 7.95
CA ALA A 117 10.30 13.58 7.64
C ALA A 117 8.79 13.23 7.58
N PRO A 118 7.95 13.83 8.45
CA PRO A 118 6.52 13.82 8.23
C PRO A 118 6.32 14.19 6.77
N ARG A 119 5.55 13.39 6.00
CA ARG A 119 5.06 13.88 4.72
C ARG A 119 4.42 15.21 5.07
N GLU A 120 5.09 16.32 4.78
CA GLU A 120 4.48 17.62 4.94
C GLU A 120 3.19 17.48 4.13
N PRO A 121 2.00 17.58 4.76
CA PRO A 121 0.78 17.66 3.98
C PRO A 121 1.06 18.81 3.03
N LEU A 122 1.06 18.53 1.72
CA LEU A 122 1.45 19.50 0.71
C LEU A 122 0.87 20.85 1.12
N LYS A 123 1.74 21.81 1.45
CA LYS A 123 1.30 23.14 1.92
C LYS A 123 0.44 23.85 0.88
N ASN A 124 0.39 23.31 -0.36
CA ASN A 124 -0.56 23.63 -1.40
C ASN A 124 -0.99 22.35 -2.15
N PRO A 125 -2.14 21.74 -1.85
CA PRO A 125 -2.76 20.78 -2.77
C PRO A 125 -3.07 21.43 -4.14
N ALA A 126 -3.23 22.76 -4.17
CA ALA A 126 -3.49 23.56 -5.36
C ALA A 126 -2.36 23.58 -6.41
N LEU A 127 -1.14 23.13 -6.09
CA LEU A 127 -0.06 23.03 -7.09
C LEU A 127 0.06 21.62 -7.72
N THR A 128 -0.58 20.60 -7.12
CA THR A 128 -0.68 19.25 -7.70
C THR A 128 -1.94 19.10 -8.55
N GLU A 129 -2.85 20.05 -8.47
CA GLU A 129 -3.89 20.23 -9.46
C GLU A 129 -3.28 20.97 -10.65
N ILE A 130 -3.11 20.26 -11.77
CA ILE A 130 -2.83 20.90 -13.04
C ILE A 130 -3.98 21.88 -13.29
N PRO A 131 -3.72 23.20 -13.45
CA PRO A 131 -4.78 24.17 -13.64
C PRO A 131 -5.68 23.72 -14.78
N PRO A 132 -7.01 23.73 -14.62
CA PRO A 132 -7.96 23.14 -15.57
C PRO A 132 -7.95 23.76 -16.98
N GLY A 133 -7.11 24.79 -17.21
CA GLY A 133 -6.89 25.42 -18.51
C GLY A 133 -5.51 25.20 -19.14
N LEU A 134 -4.63 24.38 -18.54
CA LEU A 134 -3.29 24.06 -19.09
C LEU A 134 -3.22 22.71 -19.81
N LEU A 135 -4.31 21.93 -19.78
CA LEU A 135 -4.43 20.70 -20.56
C LEU A 135 -5.51 20.92 -21.62
N PRO A 136 -5.30 20.51 -22.88
CA PRO A 136 -6.41 20.29 -23.81
C PRO A 136 -7.45 19.41 -23.12
N GLU A 137 -8.74 19.76 -23.27
CA GLU A 137 -9.84 19.00 -22.69
C GLU A 137 -9.63 17.52 -22.99
N ARG A 138 -9.36 16.74 -21.93
CA ARG A 138 -9.13 15.30 -22.07
C ARG A 138 -10.39 14.76 -22.74
N PRO A 139 -10.31 14.19 -23.96
CA PRO A 139 -11.48 13.59 -24.57
C PRO A 139 -12.04 12.62 -23.54
N LYS A 140 -13.33 12.80 -23.19
CA LYS A 140 -14.03 11.90 -22.28
C LYS A 140 -13.68 10.50 -22.73
N PRO A 141 -13.16 9.62 -21.85
CA PRO A 141 -12.96 8.25 -22.23
C PRO A 141 -14.33 7.79 -22.71
N VAL A 142 -14.47 7.63 -24.02
CA VAL A 142 -15.55 6.85 -24.58
C VAL A 142 -15.38 5.56 -23.81
N GLN A 143 -16.37 5.18 -23.00
CA GLN A 143 -16.48 3.79 -22.62
C GLN A 143 -16.56 3.05 -23.95
N GLN A 144 -15.41 2.67 -24.49
CA GLN A 144 -15.30 1.66 -25.49
C GLN A 144 -15.86 0.46 -24.77
N ALA A 145 -17.16 0.21 -24.99
CA ALA A 145 -17.77 -1.07 -24.72
C ALA A 145 -16.81 -2.04 -25.38
N THR A 146 -16.01 -2.66 -24.53
CA THR A 146 -14.99 -3.59 -24.95
C THR A 146 -15.78 -4.87 -25.23
N ASP A 147 -16.48 -4.85 -26.37
CA ASP A 147 -17.04 -6.03 -27.00
C ASP A 147 -15.92 -6.82 -27.70
N ASP A 148 -14.66 -6.57 -27.32
CA ASP A 148 -13.55 -7.44 -27.65
C ASP A 148 -13.72 -8.75 -26.85
N PRO A 149 -13.99 -9.88 -27.53
CA PRO A 149 -14.19 -11.16 -26.87
C PRO A 149 -13.00 -11.56 -25.99
N VAL A 150 -11.78 -11.18 -26.37
CA VAL A 150 -10.55 -11.55 -25.64
C VAL A 150 -10.51 -10.89 -24.26
N LEU A 151 -10.92 -9.63 -24.16
CA LEU A 151 -10.91 -8.90 -22.88
C LEU A 151 -12.03 -9.38 -21.94
N ARG A 152 -13.16 -9.86 -22.49
CA ARG A 152 -14.20 -10.51 -21.68
C ARG A 152 -13.71 -11.81 -21.06
N GLU A 153 -13.02 -12.65 -21.83
CA GLU A 153 -12.43 -13.88 -21.32
C GLU A 153 -11.36 -13.60 -20.26
N TYR A 154 -10.51 -12.60 -20.49
CA TYR A 154 -9.47 -12.21 -19.53
C TYR A 154 -10.07 -11.68 -18.21
N ASN A 155 -11.06 -10.79 -18.29
CA ASN A 155 -11.73 -10.27 -17.10
C ASN A 155 -12.51 -11.36 -16.34
N ALA A 156 -13.11 -12.33 -17.06
CA ALA A 156 -13.76 -13.49 -16.45
C ALA A 156 -12.74 -14.39 -15.73
N TYR A 157 -11.58 -14.63 -16.33
CA TYR A 157 -10.49 -15.38 -15.70
C TYR A 157 -9.96 -14.68 -14.44
N LEU A 158 -9.78 -13.36 -14.48
CA LEU A 158 -9.38 -12.58 -13.29
C LEU A 158 -10.44 -12.65 -12.18
N ALA A 159 -11.73 -12.63 -12.54
CA ALA A 159 -12.82 -12.76 -11.58
C ALA A 159 -12.85 -14.15 -10.94
N GLU A 160 -12.61 -15.22 -11.70
CA GLU A 160 -12.51 -16.59 -11.18
C GLU A 160 -11.33 -16.74 -10.20
N LEU A 161 -10.17 -16.15 -10.53
CA LEU A 161 -9.02 -16.17 -9.63
C LEU A 161 -9.30 -15.41 -8.33
N ALA A 162 -9.93 -14.23 -8.43
CA ALA A 162 -10.33 -13.45 -7.26
C ALA A 162 -11.34 -14.20 -6.38
N GLN A 163 -12.28 -14.94 -6.97
CA GLN A 163 -13.22 -15.78 -6.23
C GLN A 163 -12.52 -16.93 -5.50
N ARG A 164 -11.60 -17.64 -6.18
CA ARG A 164 -10.80 -18.72 -5.57
C ARG A 164 -9.94 -18.21 -4.41
N ASP A 165 -9.36 -17.03 -4.55
CA ASP A 165 -8.56 -16.40 -3.49
C ASP A 165 -9.45 -16.00 -2.31
N ALA A 166 -10.64 -15.46 -2.56
CA ALA A 166 -11.61 -15.15 -1.51
C ALA A 166 -12.09 -16.41 -0.76
N GLU A 167 -12.34 -17.51 -1.47
CA GLU A 167 -12.71 -18.81 -0.89
C GLU A 167 -11.57 -19.44 -0.07
N ARG A 168 -10.32 -19.32 -0.53
CA ARG A 168 -9.14 -19.75 0.24
C ARG A 168 -8.96 -18.91 1.50
N GLN A 169 -9.18 -17.60 1.38
CA GLN A 169 -9.06 -16.68 2.49
C GLN A 169 -10.14 -16.93 3.56
N SER A 170 -11.39 -17.18 3.17
CA SER A 170 -12.47 -17.52 4.11
C SER A 170 -12.22 -18.86 4.81
N ARG A 171 -11.75 -19.88 4.09
CA ARG A 171 -11.38 -21.19 4.68
C ARG A 171 -10.24 -21.12 5.69
N ASN A 172 -9.28 -20.22 5.48
CA ASN A 172 -8.16 -20.01 6.40
C ASN A 172 -8.50 -19.11 7.60
N THR A 173 -9.66 -18.46 7.59
CA THR A 173 -10.09 -17.52 8.64
C THR A 173 -11.19 -18.10 9.55
N ALA A 174 -11.68 -19.31 9.26
CA ALA A 174 -12.56 -20.11 10.12
C ALA A 174 -11.77 -21.14 10.92
#